data_AF-A0A530LEI5-F1
#
_entry.id   AF-A0A530LEI5-F1
#
_cell.length_a   1.000
_cell.length_b   1.000
_cell.length_c   1.000
_cell.angle_alpha   90.00
_cell.angle_beta   90.00
_cell.angle_gamma   90.00
#
_symmetry.space_group_name_H-M   'P 1'
#
loop_
_entity.id
_entity.type
_entity.pdbx_description
1 polymer ?
#
loop_
_entity_poly.entity_id
_entity_poly.type
_entity_poly.pdbx_seq_one_letter_code
_entity_poly.pdbx_strand_id
1 'polypeptide(L)'
;MSVWPRWLAAVIVAVGFLAAAATGASAETRSLKLYHLHTQEKAEIVYKRNGRYDQAGLRKINIILRDWRRNEPTKMDPRLLDLVWEAYRESGATDY
;
A
#
# COMPACT_ATOMS: atom_id res chain seq x y z
N MET A 1 29.13 46.50 -9.09
CA MET A 1 27.97 45.74 -9.58
C MET A 1 28.47 44.33 -9.84
N SER A 2 28.17 43.37 -8.95
CA SER A 2 28.69 42.00 -9.07
C SER A 2 27.95 41.29 -10.22
N VAL A 3 28.66 41.00 -11.30
CA VAL A 3 28.11 40.25 -12.43
C VAL A 3 28.32 38.77 -12.16
N TRP A 4 27.25 38.07 -11.83
CA TRP A 4 27.31 36.63 -11.61
C TRP A 4 27.66 35.92 -12.93
N PRO A 5 28.56 34.92 -12.90
CA PRO A 5 29.00 34.27 -14.11
C PRO A 5 27.92 33.31 -14.61
N ARG A 6 27.75 33.25 -15.94
CA ARG A 6 26.63 32.57 -16.62
C ARG A 6 26.53 31.07 -16.31
N TRP A 7 27.64 30.44 -15.93
CA TRP A 7 27.66 29.03 -15.51
C TRP A 7 26.90 28.79 -14.20
N LEU A 8 26.82 29.79 -13.32
CA LEU A 8 26.11 29.70 -12.05
C LEU A 8 24.59 29.64 -12.26
N ALA A 9 24.07 30.36 -13.25
CA ALA A 9 22.67 30.25 -13.68
C ALA A 9 22.36 28.86 -14.26
N ALA A 10 23.28 28.29 -15.06
CA ALA A 10 23.12 26.94 -15.60
C ALA A 10 23.10 25.86 -14.49
N VAL A 11 23.95 26.00 -13.46
CA VAL A 11 23.95 25.12 -12.29
C VAL A 11 22.63 25.23 -11.52
N ILE A 12 22.12 26.43 -11.29
CA ILE A 12 20.84 26.64 -10.59
C ILE A 12 19.68 25.98 -11.36
N VAL A 13 19.64 26.13 -12.68
CA VAL A 13 18.61 25.49 -13.52
C VAL A 13 18.72 23.97 -13.48
N ALA A 14 19.94 23.42 -13.58
CA ALA A 14 20.16 21.98 -13.53
C ALA A 14 19.76 21.37 -12.17
N VAL A 15 20.09 22.05 -11.06
CA VAL A 15 19.69 21.63 -9.70
C VAL A 15 18.18 21.74 -9.50
N GLY A 16 17.55 22.82 -9.99
CA GLY A 16 16.10 22.96 -9.96
C GLY A 16 15.38 21.87 -10.75
N PHE A 17 15.92 21.49 -11.90
CA PHE A 17 15.38 20.41 -12.74
C PHE A 17 15.52 19.03 -12.07
N LEU A 18 16.68 18.75 -11.45
CA LEU A 18 16.90 17.52 -10.67
C LEU A 18 15.98 17.42 -9.44
N ALA A 19 15.75 18.53 -8.75
CA ALA A 19 14.84 18.58 -7.60
C ALA A 19 13.37 18.36 -8.03
N ALA A 20 12.96 18.91 -9.17
CA ALA A 20 11.62 18.70 -9.73
C ALA A 20 11.42 17.28 -10.29
N ALA A 21 12.48 16.64 -10.78
CA ALA A 21 12.47 15.27 -11.28
C ALA A 21 12.50 14.20 -10.16
N ALA A 22 12.77 14.59 -8.91
CA ALA A 22 12.68 13.71 -7.77
C ALA A 22 11.21 13.41 -7.43
N THR A 23 10.58 12.55 -8.24
CA THR A 23 9.27 11.99 -7.90
C THR A 23 9.45 11.08 -6.69
N GLY A 24 8.99 11.53 -5.52
CA GLY A 24 9.00 10.72 -4.31
C GLY A 24 8.29 9.40 -4.58
N ALA A 25 8.99 8.29 -4.38
CA ALA A 25 8.36 6.98 -4.38
C ALA A 25 7.28 7.00 -3.30
N SER A 26 6.00 7.06 -3.70
CA SER A 26 4.90 7.02 -2.76
C SER A 26 4.98 5.70 -2.02
N ALA A 27 5.19 5.79 -0.71
CA ALA A 27 5.22 4.66 0.19
C ALA A 27 3.80 4.09 0.35
N GLU A 28 3.26 3.46 -0.70
CA GLU A 28 1.89 2.96 -0.68
C GLU A 28 1.77 1.84 0.35
N THR A 29 0.91 2.06 1.34
CA THR A 29 0.53 1.09 2.35
C THR A 29 -0.89 0.63 2.05
N ARG A 30 -1.09 -0.68 1.84
CA ARG A 30 -2.40 -1.26 1.58
C ARG A 30 -2.90 -2.01 2.81
N SER A 31 -4.06 -1.59 3.33
CA SER A 31 -4.80 -2.27 4.38
C SER A 31 -6.17 -2.75 3.87
N LEU A 32 -6.66 -3.85 4.43
CA LEU A 32 -8.02 -4.34 4.21
C LEU A 32 -8.76 -4.37 5.55
N LYS A 33 -9.98 -3.84 5.56
CA LYS A 33 -10.96 -4.07 6.61
C LYS A 33 -11.73 -5.34 6.25
N LEU A 34 -11.76 -6.29 7.17
CA LEU A 34 -12.36 -7.60 6.95
C LEU A 34 -13.31 -7.90 8.09
N TYR A 35 -14.53 -8.32 7.75
CA TYR A 35 -15.51 -8.85 8.68
C TYR A 35 -15.85 -10.29 8.32
N HIS A 36 -15.58 -11.20 9.26
CA HIS A 36 -15.87 -12.61 9.06
C HIS A 36 -17.26 -12.94 9.60
N LEU A 37 -18.21 -13.16 8.69
CA LEU A 37 -19.65 -13.25 9.00
C LEU A 37 -20.01 -14.36 10.01
N HIS A 38 -19.30 -15.49 9.99
CA HIS A 38 -19.64 -16.63 10.85
C HIS A 38 -19.02 -16.56 12.25
N THR A 39 -17.82 -15.99 12.37
CA THR A 39 -17.13 -15.86 13.68
C THR A 39 -17.29 -14.47 14.28
N GLN A 40 -17.88 -13.54 13.53
CA GLN A 40 -18.06 -12.13 13.88
C GLN A 40 -16.74 -11.38 14.14
N GLU A 41 -15.60 -11.95 13.73
CA GLU A 41 -14.28 -11.32 13.85
C GLU A 41 -14.18 -10.13 12.88
N LYS A 42 -13.68 -8.99 13.39
CA LYS A 42 -13.34 -7.81 12.59
C LYS A 42 -11.85 -7.52 12.71
N ALA A 43 -11.19 -7.23 11.60
CA ALA A 43 -9.82 -6.74 11.64
C ALA A 43 -9.52 -5.79 10.48
N GLU A 44 -8.74 -4.76 10.76
CA GLU A 44 -8.04 -3.97 9.76
C GLU A 44 -6.59 -4.44 9.69
N ILE A 45 -6.17 -4.94 8.53
CA ILE A 45 -4.87 -5.60 8.38
C ILE A 45 -4.10 -4.95 7.24
N VAL A 46 -2.95 -4.38 7.56
CA VAL A 46 -1.95 -3.99 6.55
C VAL A 46 -1.26 -5.24 6.02
N TYR A 47 -1.29 -5.44 4.70
CA TYR A 47 -0.70 -6.62 4.05
C TYR A 47 0.34 -6.28 2.98
N LYS A 48 0.51 -5.00 2.63
CA LYS A 48 1.51 -4.55 1.66
C LYS A 48 2.03 -3.16 2.02
N ARG A 49 3.35 -2.98 1.93
CA ARG A 49 4.04 -1.71 2.18
C ARG A 49 5.10 -1.51 1.11
N ASN A 50 5.14 -0.34 0.47
CA ASN A 50 6.16 0.02 -0.51
C ASN A 50 6.30 -1.04 -1.62
N GLY A 51 5.17 -1.55 -2.12
CA GLY A 51 5.12 -2.59 -3.14
C GLY A 51 5.48 -4.01 -2.66
N ARG A 52 5.93 -4.19 -1.40
CA ARG A 52 6.29 -5.51 -0.84
C ARG A 52 5.19 -6.04 0.07
N TYR A 53 4.91 -7.34 -0.04
CA TYR A 53 3.95 -7.98 0.83
C TYR A 53 4.49 -8.15 2.26
N ASP A 54 3.67 -7.78 3.22
CA ASP A 54 3.89 -8.00 4.65
C ASP A 54 3.44 -9.43 5.01
N GLN A 55 4.40 -10.31 5.22
CA GLN A 55 4.12 -11.72 5.52
C GLN A 55 3.33 -11.90 6.81
N ALA A 56 3.47 -11.01 7.80
CA ALA A 56 2.68 -11.06 9.02
C ALA A 56 1.22 -10.66 8.74
N GLY A 57 1.03 -9.64 7.91
CA GLY A 57 -0.29 -9.24 7.42
C GLY A 57 -1.00 -10.36 6.65
N LEU A 58 -0.32 -10.98 5.69
CA LEU A 58 -0.85 -12.11 4.93
C LEU A 58 -1.26 -13.28 5.82
N ARG A 59 -0.44 -13.64 6.82
CA ARG A 59 -0.80 -14.69 7.78
C ARG A 59 -2.04 -14.34 8.59
N LYS A 60 -2.19 -13.09 9.04
CA LYS A 60 -3.39 -12.64 9.76
C LYS A 60 -4.64 -12.73 8.87
N ILE A 61 -4.53 -12.34 7.59
CA ILE A 61 -5.62 -12.46 6.63
C ILE A 61 -6.02 -13.93 6.42
N ASN A 62 -5.05 -14.82 6.28
CA ASN A 62 -5.29 -16.27 6.15
C ASN A 62 -5.99 -16.88 7.39
N ILE A 63 -5.80 -16.28 8.57
CA ILE A 63 -6.44 -16.70 9.82
C ILE A 63 -7.85 -16.12 9.94
N ILE A 64 -8.07 -14.83 9.65
CA ILE A 64 -9.40 -14.23 9.79
C ILE A 64 -10.37 -14.75 8.73
N LEU A 65 -9.87 -15.07 7.53
CA LEU A 65 -10.65 -15.68 6.43
C LEU A 65 -10.51 -17.22 6.39
N ARG A 66 -10.15 -17.84 7.52
CA ARG A 66 -10.03 -19.31 7.63
C ARG A 66 -11.36 -20.01 7.41
N ASP A 67 -11.34 -21.28 7.01
CA ASP A 67 -12.58 -22.06 6.98
C ASP A 67 -13.10 -22.26 8.42
N TRP A 68 -14.24 -21.65 8.73
CA TRP A 68 -14.85 -21.72 10.06
C TRP A 68 -15.33 -23.12 10.43
N ARG A 69 -15.66 -23.97 9.45
CA ARG A 69 -16.15 -25.34 9.70
C ARG A 69 -15.05 -26.24 10.26
N ARG A 70 -13.80 -25.97 9.88
CA ARG A 70 -12.63 -26.79 10.24
C ARG A 70 -11.60 -26.05 11.06
N ASN A 71 -11.75 -24.74 11.23
CA ASN A 71 -10.80 -23.85 11.88
C ASN A 71 -9.39 -23.91 11.24
N GLU A 72 -9.33 -24.16 9.93
CA GLU A 72 -8.09 -24.36 9.18
C GLU A 72 -7.71 -23.08 8.40
N PRO A 73 -6.53 -22.49 8.62
CA PRO A 73 -6.08 -21.33 7.85
C PRO A 73 -5.91 -21.66 6.37
N THR A 74 -6.31 -20.74 5.49
CA THR A 74 -6.20 -20.91 4.04
C THR A 74 -5.08 -20.05 3.49
N LYS A 75 -4.20 -20.60 2.65
CA LYS A 75 -3.15 -19.82 1.97
C LYS A 75 -3.72 -19.16 0.70
N MET A 76 -4.07 -17.88 0.80
CA MET A 76 -4.52 -17.10 -0.36
C MET A 76 -3.35 -16.56 -1.20
N ASP A 77 -3.61 -16.35 -2.49
CA ASP A 77 -2.69 -15.60 -3.37
C ASP A 77 -2.70 -14.12 -2.96
N PRO A 78 -1.56 -13.52 -2.58
CA PRO A 78 -1.47 -12.10 -2.24
C PRO A 78 -1.99 -11.15 -3.34
N ARG A 79 -1.96 -11.56 -4.61
CA ARG A 79 -2.49 -10.76 -5.73
C ARG A 79 -4.01 -10.66 -5.73
N LEU A 80 -4.71 -11.65 -5.16
CA LEU A 80 -6.16 -11.58 -4.98
C LEU A 80 -6.52 -10.46 -3.98
N LEU A 81 -5.72 -10.29 -2.94
CA LEU A 81 -5.91 -9.20 -1.96
C LEU A 81 -5.67 -7.83 -2.59
N ASP A 82 -4.74 -7.73 -3.54
CA ASP A 82 -4.54 -6.51 -4.33
C ASP A 82 -5.79 -6.13 -5.14
N LEU A 83 -6.47 -7.12 -5.74
CA LEU A 83 -7.71 -6.90 -6.48
C LEU A 83 -8.85 -6.43 -5.59
N VAL A 84 -9.05 -7.09 -4.44
CA VAL A 84 -10.07 -6.69 -3.46
C VAL A 84 -9.82 -5.29 -2.94
N TRP A 85 -8.56 -4.96 -2.66
CA TRP A 85 -8.18 -3.63 -2.21
C TRP A 85 -8.48 -2.55 -3.25
N GLU A 86 -8.20 -2.83 -4.52
CA GLU A 86 -8.51 -1.91 -5.62
C GLU A 86 -10.02 -1.68 -5.75
N ALA A 87 -10.82 -2.76 -5.76
CA ALA A 87 -12.27 -2.67 -5.82
C ALA A 87 -12.86 -1.90 -4.63
N TYR A 88 -12.33 -2.12 -3.43
CA TYR A 88 -12.76 -1.40 -2.23
C TYR A 88 -12.43 0.10 -2.34
N ARG A 89 -11.24 0.45 -2.85
CA ARG A 89 -10.83 1.84 -3.09
C ARG A 89 -11.70 2.52 -4.14
N GLU A 90 -11.91 1.87 -5.28
CA GLU A 90 -12.70 2.42 -6.40
C GLU A 90 -14.18 2.62 -6.02
N SER A 91 -14.72 1.74 -5.17
CA SER A 91 -16.10 1.88 -4.69
C SER A 91 -16.31 3.03 -3.70
N GLY A 92 -15.24 3.58 -3.11
CA GLY A 92 -15.32 4.61 -2.07
C GLY A 92 -15.85 4.10 -0.73
N ALA A 93 -15.88 2.79 -0.52
CA ALA A 93 -16.31 2.17 0.73
C ALA A 93 -15.37 2.53 1.89
N THR A 94 -15.93 2.68 3.09
CA THR A 94 -15.16 3.05 4.30
C THR A 94 -15.39 2.13 5.50
N ASP A 95 -16.36 1.21 5.42
CA ASP A 95 -16.77 0.30 6.49
C ASP A 95 -16.26 -1.15 6.29
N TYR A 96 -16.63 -2.04 7.22
CA TYR A 96 -16.28 -3.45 7.31
C TYR A 96 -17.18 -4.40 6.51
#